data_AF-A0A956H0C1-F1
#
_entry.id   AF-A0A956H0C1-F1
#
_cell.length_a   1.000
_cell.length_b   1.000
_cell.length_c   1.000
_cell.angle_alpha   90.00
_cell.angle_beta   90.00
_cell.angle_gamma   90.00
#
_symmetry.space_group_name_H-M   'P 1'
#
loop_
_entity.id
_entity.type
_entity.pdbx_description
1 polymer ?
#
loop_
_entity_poly.entity_id
_entity_poly.type
_entity_poly.pdbx_seq_one_letter_code
_entity_poly.pdbx_strand_id
1 'polypeptide(L)'
;MSEHDHPCGKHGAHRLSCREVSEFLLNYLDRELEDETQADFDRHLQMCPPCGHYLDGYRETVELVRRCGRSELDPEEKKKHGPPPEDLIQAILSATLAGKLSK
;
A
#
# COMPACT_ATOMS: atom_id res chain seq x y z
N MET A 1 22.23 -21.25 -13.17
CA MET A 1 22.81 -19.98 -12.71
C MET A 1 22.83 -19.07 -13.91
N SER A 2 21.86 -18.17 -14.02
CA SER A 2 21.82 -17.17 -15.09
C SER A 2 21.68 -15.82 -14.42
N GLU A 3 22.79 -15.09 -14.44
CA GLU A 3 22.90 -13.70 -14.04
C GLU A 3 22.03 -12.88 -15.00
N HIS A 4 20.85 -12.46 -14.53
CA HIS A 4 20.02 -11.53 -15.28
C HIS A 4 20.61 -10.12 -15.13
N ASP A 5 21.57 -9.80 -15.99
CA ASP A 5 22.03 -8.44 -16.24
C ASP A 5 20.88 -7.67 -16.95
N HIS A 6 20.04 -7.01 -16.14
CA HIS A 6 18.95 -6.17 -16.63
C HIS A 6 19.36 -4.70 -16.56
N PRO A 7 19.26 -3.93 -17.67
CA PRO A 7 19.66 -2.53 -17.72
C PRO A 7 18.61 -1.58 -17.12
N CYS A 8 17.98 -1.94 -15.99
CA CYS A 8 17.15 -1.00 -15.24
C CYS A 8 18.04 -0.29 -14.20
N GLY A 9 18.82 0.70 -14.63
CA GLY A 9 19.89 1.23 -13.78
C GLY A 9 20.36 2.65 -14.06
N LYS A 10 19.49 3.55 -14.52
CA LYS A 10 19.78 5.00 -14.51
C LYS A 10 18.67 5.81 -13.84
N HIS A 11 18.24 5.38 -12.66
CA HIS A 11 17.50 6.24 -11.74
C HIS A 11 18.49 6.67 -10.64
N GLY A 12 18.67 7.98 -10.51
CA GLY A 12 19.71 8.59 -9.66
C GLY A 12 19.61 8.18 -8.20
N ALA A 13 20.67 8.46 -7.44
CA ALA A 13 20.86 8.08 -6.04
C ALA A 13 19.93 8.82 -5.05
N HIS A 14 18.62 8.79 -5.30
CA HIS A 14 17.61 9.19 -4.33
C HIS A 14 17.23 7.94 -3.53
N ARG A 15 17.59 7.90 -2.24
CA ARG A 15 17.16 6.81 -1.34
C ARG A 15 15.67 6.98 -1.05
N LEU A 16 14.82 6.48 -1.94
CA LEU A 16 13.40 6.31 -1.66
C LEU A 16 13.26 5.32 -0.50
N SER A 17 12.52 5.73 0.53
CA SER A 17 12.10 4.88 1.62
C SER A 17 11.06 3.87 1.15
N CYS A 18 10.93 2.75 1.87
CA CYS A 18 9.87 1.77 1.61
C CYS A 18 8.47 2.40 1.64
N ARG A 19 8.30 3.44 2.47
CA ARG A 19 7.05 4.18 2.59
C ARG A 19 6.73 4.95 1.32
N GLU A 20 7.67 5.76 0.83
CA GLU A 20 7.47 6.56 -0.39
C GLU A 20 7.16 5.68 -1.60
N VAL A 21 7.84 4.53 -1.73
CA VAL A 21 7.56 3.57 -2.81
C VAL A 21 6.15 2.99 -2.67
N SER A 22 5.74 2.60 -1.46
CA SER A 22 4.41 2.04 -1.23
C SER A 22 3.30 3.05 -1.50
N GLU A 23 3.47 4.30 -1.04
CA GLU A 23 2.52 5.39 -1.28
C GLU A 23 2.40 5.68 -2.79
N PHE A 24 3.51 5.73 -3.51
CA PHE A 24 3.50 5.89 -4.97
C PHE A 24 2.71 4.79 -5.67
N LEU A 25 2.92 3.53 -5.30
CA LEU A 25 2.25 2.38 -5.92
C LEU A 25 0.75 2.36 -5.60
N LEU A 26 0.35 2.73 -4.38
CA LEU A 26 -1.06 2.89 -4.03
C LEU A 26 -1.72 3.97 -4.88
N ASN A 27 -1.11 5.16 -4.94
CA ASN A 27 -1.64 6.27 -5.74
C ASN A 27 -1.73 5.89 -7.23
N TYR A 28 -0.75 5.15 -7.75
CA TYR A 28 -0.78 4.64 -9.12
C TYR A 28 -1.97 3.69 -9.35
N LEU A 29 -2.22 2.76 -8.41
CA LEU A 29 -3.33 1.81 -8.49
C LEU A 29 -4.70 2.49 -8.38
N ASP A 30 -4.81 3.49 -7.50
CA ASP A 30 -6.04 4.25 -7.28
C ASP A 30 -6.22 5.39 -8.31
N ARG A 31 -5.30 5.53 -9.28
CA ARG A 31 -5.29 6.57 -10.33
C ARG A 31 -5.27 8.00 -9.78
N GLU A 32 -4.54 8.21 -8.69
CA GLU A 32 -4.38 9.49 -7.98
C GLU A 32 -3.03 10.18 -8.25
N LEU A 33 -2.20 9.62 -9.13
CA LEU A 33 -1.01 10.31 -9.61
C LEU A 33 -1.38 11.39 -10.64
N GLU A 34 -0.51 12.37 -10.81
CA GLU A 34 -0.60 13.32 -11.92
C GLU A 34 -0.57 12.57 -13.26
N ASP A 35 -1.38 12.99 -14.24
CA ASP A 35 -1.59 12.30 -15.52
C ASP A 35 -0.27 11.96 -16.25
N GLU A 36 0.69 12.89 -16.24
CA GLU A 36 2.01 12.69 -16.83
C GLU A 36 2.79 11.58 -16.11
N THR A 37 2.77 11.58 -14.78
CA THR A 37 3.44 10.56 -13.96
C THR A 37 2.78 9.19 -14.14
N GLN A 38 1.45 9.15 -14.24
CA GLN A 38 0.70 7.94 -14.51
C GLN A 38 1.09 7.33 -15.87
N ALA A 39 1.15 8.14 -16.92
CA ALA A 39 1.55 7.71 -18.26
C ALA A 39 3.02 7.27 -18.33
N ASP A 40 3.90 7.96 -17.61
CA ASP A 40 5.31 7.59 -17.53
C ASP A 40 5.53 6.24 -16.84
N PHE A 41 4.79 5.99 -15.75
CA PHE A 41 4.87 4.70 -15.08
C PHE A 41 4.23 3.58 -15.92
N ASP A 42 3.11 3.84 -16.60
CA ASP A 42 2.51 2.90 -17.56
C ASP A 42 3.53 2.49 -18.64
N ARG A 43 4.26 3.44 -19.20
CA ARG A 43 5.33 3.20 -20.18
C ARG A 43 6.50 2.42 -19.57
N HIS A 44 6.88 2.71 -18.33
CA HIS A 44 7.91 1.94 -17.62
C HIS A 44 7.52 0.47 -17.48
N LEU A 45 6.29 0.18 -17.06
CA LEU A 45 5.77 -1.18 -16.89
C LEU A 45 5.78 -1.97 -18.21
N GLN A 46 5.57 -1.31 -19.35
CA GLN A 46 5.66 -1.95 -20.67
C GLN A 46 7.10 -2.36 -21.04
N MET A 47 8.11 -1.65 -20.54
CA MET A 47 9.52 -1.87 -20.86
C MET A 47 10.28 -2.65 -19.78
N CYS A 48 9.69 -2.84 -18.60
CA CYS A 48 10.33 -3.47 -17.45
C CYS A 48 9.44 -4.60 -16.87
N PRO A 49 9.52 -5.83 -17.42
CA PRO A 49 8.76 -6.97 -16.92
C PRO A 49 8.92 -7.25 -15.41
N PRO A 50 10.12 -7.10 -14.78
CA PRO A 50 10.27 -7.26 -13.34
C PRO A 50 9.39 -6.31 -12.51
N CYS A 51 9.24 -5.06 -12.94
CA CYS A 51 8.38 -4.09 -12.25
C CYS A 51 6.89 -4.41 -12.42
N GLY A 52 6.49 -4.95 -13.58
CA GLY A 52 5.16 -5.53 -13.78
C GLY A 52 4.86 -6.65 -12.80
N HIS A 53 5.75 -7.64 -12.70
CA HIS A 53 5.59 -8.76 -11.76
C HIS A 53 5.54 -8.30 -10.30
N TYR A 54 6.34 -7.30 -9.93
CA TYR A 54 6.28 -6.71 -8.60
C TYR A 54 4.91 -6.06 -8.33
N LEU A 55 4.41 -5.28 -9.28
CA LEU A 55 3.10 -4.63 -9.18
C LEU A 55 1.95 -5.65 -9.07
N ASP A 56 2.03 -6.78 -9.75
CA ASP A 56 1.04 -7.87 -9.64
C ASP A 56 0.95 -8.42 -8.21
N GLY A 57 2.10 -8.73 -7.60
CA GLY A 57 2.15 -9.18 -6.20
C GLY A 57 1.70 -8.09 -5.21
N TYR A 58 1.99 -6.82 -5.52
CA TYR A 58 1.50 -5.69 -4.74
C TYR A 58 -0.03 -5.58 -4.78
N ARG A 59 -0.64 -5.71 -5.98
CA ARG A 59 -2.10 -5.74 -6.17
C ARG A 59 -2.74 -6.86 -5.36
N GLU A 60 -2.20 -8.07 -5.44
CA GLU A 60 -2.71 -9.22 -4.67
C GLU A 60 -2.65 -8.97 -3.16
N THR A 61 -1.55 -8.38 -2.68
CA THR A 61 -1.40 -8.01 -1.27
C THR A 61 -2.47 -7.01 -0.83
N VAL A 62 -2.71 -5.97 -1.62
CA VAL A 62 -3.76 -4.97 -1.36
C VAL A 62 -5.14 -5.63 -1.33
N GLU A 63 -5.43 -6.52 -2.27
CA GLU A 63 -6.71 -7.25 -2.32
C GLU A 63 -6.89 -8.18 -1.12
N LEU A 64 -5.85 -8.91 -0.70
CA LEU A 64 -5.87 -9.74 0.51
C LEU A 64 -6.16 -8.91 1.75
N VAL A 65 -5.47 -7.78 1.94
CA VAL A 65 -5.70 -6.89 3.09
C VAL A 65 -7.11 -6.30 3.05
N ARG A 66 -7.58 -5.85 1.87
CA ARG A 66 -8.95 -5.34 1.69
C ARG A 66 -9.98 -6.42 2.04
N ARG A 67 -9.76 -7.69 1.68
CA ARG A 67 -10.64 -8.81 2.06
C ARG A 67 -10.60 -9.12 3.54
N CYS A 68 -9.44 -9.08 4.19
CA CYS A 68 -9.35 -9.27 5.64
C CYS A 68 -10.07 -8.14 6.40
N GLY A 69 -9.88 -6.89 5.98
CA GLY A 69 -10.52 -5.73 6.59
C GLY A 69 -12.02 -5.59 6.28
N ARG A 70 -12.46 -6.09 5.12
CA ARG A 70 -13.87 -6.20 4.73
C ARG A 70 -14.45 -7.59 4.98
N SER A 71 -13.77 -8.44 5.74
CA SER A 71 -14.41 -9.62 6.28
C SER A 71 -15.56 -9.08 7.13
N GLU A 72 -16.75 -9.02 6.54
CA GLU A 72 -17.99 -9.32 7.23
C GLU A 72 -17.68 -10.65 7.91
N LEU A 73 -17.05 -10.58 9.09
CA LEU A 73 -16.78 -11.75 9.90
C LEU A 73 -18.08 -12.53 9.87
N ASP A 74 -17.99 -13.82 9.56
CA ASP A 74 -19.15 -14.70 9.62
C ASP A 74 -19.95 -14.31 10.88
N PRO A 75 -21.27 -14.10 10.80
CA PRO A 75 -22.03 -13.59 11.93
C PRO A 75 -21.77 -14.35 13.24
N GLU A 76 -21.39 -15.64 13.17
CA GLU A 76 -20.95 -16.42 14.33
C GLU A 76 -19.54 -16.04 14.82
N GLU A 77 -18.57 -15.83 13.93
CA GLU A 77 -17.24 -15.32 14.29
C GLU A 77 -17.32 -13.88 14.85
N LYS A 78 -18.25 -13.05 14.36
CA LYS A 78 -18.50 -11.71 14.91
C LYS A 78 -19.12 -11.77 16.31
N LYS A 79 -19.95 -12.76 16.63
CA LYS A 79 -20.50 -12.98 17.99
C LYS A 79 -19.43 -13.47 18.97
N LYS A 80 -18.42 -14.21 18.49
CA LYS A 80 -17.33 -14.75 19.30
C LYS A 80 -16.45 -13.66 19.91
N HIS A 81 -16.34 -12.53 19.23
CA HIS A 81 -15.58 -11.37 19.69
C HIS A 81 -16.54 -10.26 20.12
N GLY A 82 -16.59 -9.97 21.42
CA GLY A 82 -17.34 -8.83 21.93
C GLY A 82 -16.81 -7.49 21.41
N PRO A 83 -17.54 -6.38 21.64
CA PRO A 83 -17.03 -5.07 21.30
C PRO A 83 -15.68 -4.83 22.02
N PRO A 84 -14.76 -4.07 21.40
CA PRO A 84 -13.51 -3.71 22.06
C PRO A 84 -13.79 -2.99 23.38
N PRO A 85 -12.94 -3.18 24.41
CA PRO A 85 -13.07 -2.47 25.69
C PRO A 85 -13.11 -0.95 25.50
N GLU A 86 -13.98 -0.26 26.24
CA GLU A 86 -14.20 1.19 26.10
C GLU A 86 -12.92 2.00 26.41
N ASP A 87 -12.15 1.57 27.40
CA ASP A 87 -10.87 2.19 27.77
C ASP A 87 -9.87 2.16 26.61
N LEU A 88 -9.85 1.09 25.82
CA LEU A 88 -9.02 1.00 24.62
C LEU A 88 -9.47 1.99 23.53
N ILE A 89 -10.78 2.12 23.32
CA ILE A 89 -11.33 3.10 22.37
C ILE A 89 -10.91 4.52 22.79
N GLN A 90 -11.09 4.86 24.06
CA GLN A 90 -10.74 6.19 24.59
C GLN A 90 -9.23 6.47 24.53
N ALA A 91 -8.39 5.47 24.76
CA ALA A 91 -6.94 5.59 24.60
C ALA A 91 -6.54 5.91 23.15
N ILE A 92 -7.16 5.27 22.16
CA ILE A 92 -6.88 5.53 20.73
C ILE A 92 -7.40 6.91 20.33
N LEU A 93 -8.62 7.27 20.74
CA LEU A 93 -9.21 8.58 20.43
C LEU A 93 -8.39 9.73 21.01
N SER A 94 -7.96 9.61 22.27
CA SER A 94 -7.11 10.64 22.90
C SER A 94 -5.76 10.80 22.20
N ALA A 95 -5.10 9.70 21.81
CA ALA A 95 -3.81 9.75 21.11
C ALA A 95 -3.92 10.37 19.70
N THR A 96 -4.99 10.05 18.97
CA THR A 96 -5.20 10.54 17.60
C THR A 96 -5.71 11.98 17.54
N LEU A 97 -6.50 12.42 18.52
CA LEU A 97 -6.97 13.81 18.64
C LEU A 97 -5.88 14.75 19.18
N ALA A 98 -5.07 14.30 20.14
CA ALA A 98 -3.94 15.07 20.65
C ALA A 98 -2.91 15.37 19.52
N GLY A 99 -2.66 14.40 18.64
CA GLY A 99 -1.77 14.59 17.48
C GLY A 99 -2.30 15.56 16.41
N LYS A 100 -3.62 15.82 16.37
CA LYS A 100 -4.23 16.80 15.44
C LYS A 100 -4.27 18.22 15.99
N LEU A 101 -4.12 18.42 17.30
CA LEU A 101 -4.12 19.72 17.98
C LEU A 101 -2.72 20.32 18.22
N SER A 102 -1.66 19.52 18.04
CA SER A 102 -0.26 19.95 18.17
C SER A 102 0.40 20.33 16.84
N LYS A 103 -0.37 20.63 15.79
CA LYS A 103 0.15 21.03 14.48
C LYS A 103 -0.48 22.35 14.03
#